data_AF-A0A2E4IGH1-F1
#
_entry.id   AF-A0A2E4IGH1-F1
#
_cell.length_a   1.000
_cell.length_b   1.000
_cell.length_c   1.000
_cell.angle_alpha   90.00
_cell.angle_beta   90.00
_cell.angle_gamma   90.00
#
_symmetry.space_group_name_H-M   'P 1'
#
loop_
_entity.id
_entity.type
_entity.pdbx_description
1 polymer ?
#
loop_
_entity_poly.entity_id
_entity_poly.type
_entity_poly.pdbx_seq_one_letter_code
_entity_poly.pdbx_strand_id
1 'polypeptide(L)' 'MLNEGKRTELLFFLREIVLEAGVSDKLAEPFMASLVAKGARESIDSAVEFLDSKIEEEFISADTREPIKKTMRRFTKMR' A
#
# COMPACT_ATOMS: atom_id res chain seq x y z
N MET A 1 -13.41 0.51 1.65
CA MET A 1 -12.78 -0.22 0.53
C MET A 1 -12.24 0.77 -0.48
N LEU A 2 -11.16 0.41 -1.18
CA LEU A 2 -10.55 1.25 -2.20
C LEU A 2 -11.46 1.46 -3.41
N ASN A 3 -11.29 2.60 -4.08
CA ASN A 3 -11.92 2.90 -5.35
C ASN A 3 -11.08 2.31 -6.50
N GLU A 4 -11.57 1.20 -7.08
CA GLU A 4 -10.89 0.51 -8.18
C GLU A 4 -10.69 1.39 -9.43
N GLY A 5 -11.60 2.35 -9.67
CA GLY A 5 -11.47 3.31 -10.77
C GLY A 5 -10.26 4.25 -10.63
N LYS A 6 -9.66 4.34 -9.44
CA LYS A 6 -8.45 5.12 -9.17
C LYS A 6 -7.23 4.25 -8.88
N ARG A 7 -7.26 2.96 -9.22
CA ARG A 7 -6.19 2.01 -8.92
C ARG A 7 -4.83 2.43 -9.48
N THR A 8 -4.79 2.89 -10.73
CA THR A 8 -3.54 3.32 -11.38
C THR A 8 -2.91 4.51 -10.66
N GLU A 9 -3.72 5.51 -10.29
CA GLU A 9 -3.27 6.69 -9.54
C GLU A 9 -2.78 6.31 -8.14
N LEU A 10 -3.48 5.42 -7.44
CA LEU A 10 -3.04 4.88 -6.17
C LEU A 10 -1.67 4.17 -6.28
N LEU A 11 -1.50 3.31 -7.28
CA LEU A 11 -0.23 2.58 -7.50
C LEU A 11 0.93 3.54 -7.79
N PHE A 12 0.70 4.64 -8.50
CA PHE A 12 1.71 5.66 -8.74
C PHE A 12 2.25 6.23 -7.42
N PHE A 13 1.37 6.72 -6.54
CA PHE A 13 1.79 7.29 -5.24
C PHE A 13 2.40 6.27 -4.29
N LEU A 14 1.89 5.03 -4.29
CA LEU A 14 2.49 3.95 -3.49
C LEU A 14 3.90 3.61 -3.96
N ARG A 15 4.15 3.63 -5.28
CA ARG A 15 5.44 3.28 -5.85
C ARG A 15 6.52 4.26 -5.41
N GLU A 16 6.25 5.55 -5.40
CA GLU A 16 7.18 6.56 -4.91
C GLU A 16 7.62 6.27 -3.47
N ILE A 17 6.66 6.05 -2.56
CA ILE A 17 6.94 5.76 -1.14
C ILE A 17 7.75 4.46 -0.98
N VAL A 18 7.39 3.42 -1.73
CA VAL A 18 8.02 2.10 -1.61
C VAL A 18 9.45 2.10 -2.14
N LEU A 19 9.71 2.78 -3.26
CA LEU A 19 11.05 2.91 -3.81
C LEU A 19 11.96 3.80 -2.95
N GLU A 20 11.44 4.91 -2.42
CA GLU A 20 12.17 5.77 -1.48
C GLU A 20 12.57 5.04 -0.20
N ALA A 21 11.78 4.05 0.22
CA ALA A 21 12.09 3.18 1.35
C ALA A 21 13.15 2.11 1.05
N GLY A 22 13.70 2.06 -0.17
CA GLY A 22 14.76 1.14 -0.57
C GLY A 22 14.27 -0.22 -1.09
N VAL A 23 12.96 -0.44 -1.23
CA VAL A 23 12.44 -1.66 -1.84
C VAL A 23 12.74 -1.63 -3.34
N SER A 24 13.43 -2.64 -3.85
CA SER A 24 13.75 -2.72 -5.28
C SER A 24 12.50 -2.75 -6.17
N ASP A 25 12.58 -2.22 -7.40
CA ASP A 25 11.48 -2.26 -8.38
C ASP A 25 10.88 -3.66 -8.56
N LYS A 26 11.73 -4.69 -8.60
CA LYS A 26 11.32 -6.09 -8.77
C LYS A 26 10.39 -6.57 -7.64
N LEU A 27 10.58 -6.06 -6.43
CA LEU A 27 9.79 -6.44 -5.25
C LEU A 27 8.64 -5.46 -4.97
N ALA A 28 8.78 -4.20 -5.40
CA ALA A 28 7.80 -3.15 -5.16
C ALA A 28 6.47 -3.47 -5.84
N GLU A 29 6.47 -3.89 -7.11
CA GLU A 29 5.25 -4.19 -7.85
C GLU A 29 4.38 -5.30 -7.22
N PRO A 30 4.90 -6.51 -6.93
CA PRO A 30 4.10 -7.56 -6.29
C PRO A 30 3.65 -7.18 -4.87
N PHE A 31 4.46 -6.44 -4.12
CA PHE A 31 4.09 -5.93 -2.80
C PHE A 31 2.88 -4.97 -2.89
N MET A 32 2.97 -3.95 -3.75
CA MET A 32 1.89 -2.98 -3.95
C MET A 32 0.62 -3.64 -4.49
N ALA A 33 0.76 -4.60 -5.42
CA ALA A 33 -0.37 -5.34 -5.96
C ALA A 33 -1.13 -6.08 -4.84
N SER A 34 -0.41 -6.72 -3.93
CA SER A 34 -0.99 -7.43 -2.78
C SER A 34 -1.66 -6.48 -1.78
N LEU A 35 -0.98 -5.36 -1.48
CA LEU A 35 -1.49 -4.32 -0.59
C LEU A 35 -2.80 -3.72 -1.10
N VAL A 36 -2.83 -3.35 -2.38
CA VAL A 36 -4.03 -2.80 -3.04
C VAL A 36 -5.13 -3.84 -3.14
N ALA A 37 -4.80 -5.11 -3.44
CA ALA A 37 -5.80 -6.18 -3.50
C ALA A 37 -6.52 -6.36 -2.16
N LYS A 38 -5.77 -6.36 -1.05
CA LYS A 38 -6.35 -6.41 0.31
C LYS A 38 -7.24 -5.19 0.58
N GLY A 39 -6.76 -3.99 0.28
CA GLY A 39 -7.53 -2.75 0.47
C GLY A 39 -8.82 -2.66 -0.36
N ALA A 40 -8.80 -3.27 -1.55
CA ALA A 40 -9.93 -3.26 -2.48
C ALA A 40 -10.95 -4.35 -2.17
N ARG A 41 -10.51 -5.57 -1.82
CA ARG A 41 -11.38 -6.74 -1.65
C ARG A 41 -11.86 -6.95 -0.21
N GLU A 42 -11.06 -6.53 0.76
CA GLU A 42 -11.32 -6.77 2.19
C GLU A 42 -11.59 -5.44 2.89
N SER A 43 -10.54 -4.72 3.31
CA SER A 43 -10.64 -3.43 4.00
C SER A 43 -9.30 -2.69 4.01
N ILE A 44 -9.31 -1.40 4.38
CA ILE A 44 -8.05 -0.66 4.60
C ILE A 44 -7.28 -1.25 5.77
N ASP A 45 -7.97 -1.70 6.81
CA ASP A 45 -7.31 -2.26 8.00
C ASP A 45 -6.62 -3.59 7.66
N SER A 46 -7.24 -4.45 6.84
CA SER A 46 -6.61 -5.68 6.32
C SER A 46 -5.36 -5.42 5.47
N ALA A 47 -5.32 -4.29 4.75
CA ALA A 47 -4.13 -3.87 4.03
C ALA A 47 -3.03 -3.35 4.98
N VAL A 48 -3.42 -2.64 6.04
CA VAL A 48 -2.49 -2.17 7.07
C VAL A 48 -1.93 -3.34 7.88
N GLU A 49 -2.71 -4.36 8.20
CA GLU A 49 -2.22 -5.59 8.85
C GLU A 49 -1.18 -6.30 7.99
N PHE A 50 -1.39 -6.37 6.67
CA PHE A 50 -0.39 -6.90 5.74
C PHE A 50 0.86 -6.02 5.67
N LEU A 51 0.72 -4.70 5.69
CA LEU A 51 1.85 -3.78 5.75
C LEU A 51 2.65 -3.98 7.04
N ASP A 52 1.96 -4.11 8.18
CA ASP A 52 2.58 -4.33 9.49
C ASP A 52 3.36 -5.65 9.50
N SER A 53 2.83 -6.72 8.91
CA SER A 53 3.60 -7.97 8.76
C SER A 53 4.85 -7.81 7.90
N LYS A 54 4.82 -6.96 6.86
CA LYS A 54 6.00 -6.68 6.02
C LYS A 54 7.02 -5.77 6.70
N ILE A 55 6.58 -4.93 7.63
CA ILE A 55 7.48 -4.19 8.50
C ILE A 55 8.16 -5.14 9.49
N GLU A 56 7.41 -6.08 10.10
CA GLU A 56 7.95 -7.10 11.00
C GLU A 56 8.95 -8.04 10.32
N GLU A 57 8.72 -8.36 9.04
CA GLU A 57 9.64 -9.12 8.19
C GLU A 57 10.87 -8.31 7.71
N GLU A 58 11.00 -7.05 8.14
CA GLU A 58 12.03 -6.10 7.70
C GLU A 58 12.07 -5.88 6.17
N PHE A 59 10.96 -6.16 5.47
CA PHE A 59 10.85 -5.95 4.03
C PHE A 59 10.80 -4.47 3.66
N ILE A 60 10.19 -3.64 4.50
CA ILE A 60 10.07 -2.20 4.32
C ILE A 60 10.12 -1.48 5.68
N SER A 61 10.68 -0.27 5.72
CA SER A 61 10.81 0.50 6.97
C SER A 61 9.46 0.80 7.62
N ALA A 62 9.42 0.74 8.96
CA ALA A 62 8.26 1.13 9.77
C ALA A 62 7.83 2.59 9.52
N ASP A 63 8.75 3.46 9.11
CA ASP A 63 8.46 4.87 8.82
C ASP A 63 7.49 5.04 7.63
N THR A 64 7.39 4.03 6.77
CA THR A 64 6.49 4.04 5.60
C THR A 64 5.03 3.79 5.97
N ARG A 65 4.76 3.30 7.19
CA ARG A 65 3.44 2.86 7.62
C ARG A 65 2.37 3.94 7.47
N GLU A 66 2.59 5.10 8.09
CA GLU A 66 1.63 6.21 8.05
C GLU A 66 1.51 6.85 6.66
N PRO A 67 2.61 7.13 5.92
CA PRO A 67 2.53 7.57 4.53
C PRO A 67 1.68 6.66 3.64
N ILE A 68 1.91 5.34 3.68
CA ILE A 68 1.16 4.36 2.88
C ILE A 68 -0.31 4.36 3.30
N LYS A 69 -0.61 4.26 4.60
CA LYS A 69 -1.98 4.25 5.12
C LYS A 69 -2.74 5.53 4.75
N LYS A 70 -2.11 6.70 4.87
CA LYS A 70 -2.70 7.99 4.49
C LYS A 70 -3.01 8.02 2.99
N THR A 71 -2.08 7.56 2.15
CA THR A 71 -2.30 7.42 0.71
C THR A 71 -3.49 6.52 0.44
N MET A 72 -3.53 5.29 0.97
CA MET A 72 -4.65 4.37 0.75
C MET A 72 -6.01 4.95 1.17
N ARG A 73 -6.07 5.67 2.30
CA ARG A 73 -7.31 6.32 2.78
C ARG A 73 -7.83 7.38 1.81
N ARG A 74 -6.97 8.14 1.14
CA ARG A 74 -7.36 9.13 0.12
C ARG A 74 -8.06 8.50 -1.08
N PHE A 75 -7.79 7.22 -1.34
CA PHE A 75 -8.36 6.45 -2.44
C PHE A 75 -9.52 5.55 -2.01
N THR A 76 -10.06 5.72 -0.80
CA THR A 76 -11.29 5.05 -0.40
C THR A 76 -12.50 5.62 -1.15
N LYS A 77 -13.51 4.78 -1.40
CA LYS A 77 -14.80 5.27 -1.90
C LYS A 77 -15.40 6.18 -0.82
N MET A 78 -15.67 7.46 -1.14
CA MET A 78 -16.54 8.28 -0.29
C MET A 78 -17.90 7.60 -0.23
N ARG A 79 -18.39 7.36 0.99
CA ARG A 79 -19.76 6.92 1.20
C ARG A 79 -20.72 8.07 0.91
#